data_AF-A0A1E7J3W7-F1
#
_entry.id   AF-A0A1E7J3W7-F1
#
_cell.length_a   1.000
_cell.length_b   1.000
_cell.length_c   1.000
_cell.angle_alpha   90.00
_cell.angle_beta   90.00
_cell.angle_gamma   90.00
#
_symmetry.space_group_name_H-M   'P 1'
#
loop_
_entity.id
_entity.type
_entity.pdbx_description
1 polymer ?
#
loop_
_entity_poly.entity_id
_entity_poly.type
_entity_poly.pdbx_seq_one_letter_code
_entity_poly.pdbx_strand_id
1 'polypeptide(L)' 'MLSTEKISKAFLAIIEEAEKAQKKNSSDKVNKRLQTIISIAKHQSDIRGAEKGKCCAGHKK' A
#
# COMPACT_ATOMS: atom_id res chain seq x y z
N MET A 1 -2.91 -1.18 20.90
CA MET A 1 -2.34 -1.34 19.54
C MET A 1 -3.42 -1.90 18.63
N LEU A 2 -3.66 -1.29 17.45
CA LEU A 2 -4.56 -1.89 16.44
C LEU A 2 -3.97 -3.22 15.95
N SER A 3 -4.82 -4.22 15.69
CA SER A 3 -4.33 -5.50 15.17
C SER A 3 -3.74 -5.32 13.77
N THR A 4 -2.73 -6.13 13.43
CA THR A 4 -2.07 -6.11 12.12
C THR A 4 -3.07 -6.19 10.97
N GLU A 5 -4.12 -7.00 11.13
CA GLU A 5 -5.21 -7.13 10.15
C GLU A 5 -6.02 -5.85 9.99
N LYS A 6 -6.36 -5.15 11.09
CA LYS A 6 -7.08 -3.87 11.02
C LYS A 6 -6.26 -2.81 10.29
N ILE A 7 -4.94 -2.80 10.52
CA ILE A 7 -4.03 -1.87 9.83
C ILE A 7 -3.89 -2.24 8.36
N SER A 8 -3.77 -3.53 8.01
CA SER A 8 -3.71 -3.95 6.60
C SER A 8 -4.97 -3.59 5.84
N LYS A 9 -6.16 -3.81 6.43
CA LYS A 9 -7.45 -3.39 5.85
C LYS A 9 -7.54 -1.87 5.65
N ALA A 10 -7.00 -1.08 6.58
CA ALA A 10 -6.94 0.37 6.43
C ALA A 10 -6.07 0.79 5.23
N PHE A 11 -4.92 0.14 5.01
CA PHE A 11 -4.09 0.41 3.84
C PHE A 11 -4.76 0.01 2.52
N LEU A 12 -5.51 -1.09 2.50
CA LEU A 12 -6.30 -1.48 1.33
C LEU A 12 -7.38 -0.43 0.99
N ALA A 13 -8.07 0.10 2.00
CA ALA A 13 -9.05 1.17 1.80
C ALA A 13 -8.40 2.46 1.26
N ILE A 14 -7.20 2.80 1.72
CA ILE A 14 -6.42 3.95 1.21
C ILE A 14 -6.05 3.75 -0.26
N ILE A 15 -5.63 2.54 -0.65
CA ILE A 15 -5.32 2.23 -2.06
C ILE A 15 -6.55 2.44 -2.92
N GLU A 16 -7.70 1.90 -2.52
CA GLU A 16 -8.94 1.99 -3.29
C GLU A 16 -9.38 3.45 -3.51
N GLU A 17 -9.37 4.26 -2.46
CA GLU A 17 -9.75 5.67 -2.56
C GLU A 17 -8.73 6.49 -3.37
N ALA A 18 -7.43 6.21 -3.24
CA ALA A 18 -6.41 6.86 -4.03
C ALA A 18 -6.50 6.51 -5.53
N GLU A 19 -6.84 5.26 -5.87
CA GLU A 19 -7.06 4.82 -7.26
C GLU A 19 -8.33 5.47 -7.85
N LYS A 20 -9.41 5.59 -7.07
CA LYS A 20 -10.62 6.35 -7.48
C LYS A 20 -10.30 7.82 -7.69
N ALA A 21 -9.52 8.43 -6.80
CA ALA A 21 -9.11 9.83 -6.91
C ALA A 21 -8.25 10.05 -8.16
N GLN A 22 -7.35 9.12 -8.49
CA GLN A 22 -6.50 9.20 -9.67
C GLN A 22 -7.31 9.16 -10.96
N LYS A 23 -8.34 8.29 -11.05
CA LYS A 23 -9.23 8.22 -12.22
C LYS A 23 -10.04 9.49 -12.45
N LYS A 24 -10.33 10.25 -11.38
CA LYS A 24 -11.11 11.50 -11.43
C LYS A 24 -10.24 12.75 -11.65
N ASN A 25 -8.92 12.64 -11.51
CA ASN A 25 -8.02 13.80 -11.53
C ASN A 25 -7.14 13.81 -12.79
N SER A 26 -7.15 14.92 -13.51
CA SER A 26 -6.35 15.11 -14.74
C SER A 26 -4.99 15.76 -14.49
N SER A 27 -4.69 16.18 -13.25
CA SER A 27 -3.42 16.83 -12.93
C SER A 27 -2.30 15.81 -12.72
N ASP A 28 -1.26 15.86 -13.56
CA ASP A 28 -0.07 15.00 -13.44
C ASP A 28 0.63 15.12 -12.09
N LYS A 29 0.65 16.32 -11.50
CA LYS A 29 1.24 16.56 -10.17
C LYS A 29 0.47 15.82 -9.08
N VAL A 30 -0.85 15.81 -9.17
CA VAL A 30 -1.71 15.11 -8.21
C VAL A 30 -1.59 13.59 -8.43
N ASN A 31 -1.58 13.14 -9.68
CA ASN A 31 -1.44 11.73 -10.02
C ASN A 31 -0.10 11.14 -9.53
N LYS A 32 1.03 11.86 -9.66
CA LYS A 32 2.32 11.43 -9.09
C LYS A 32 2.27 11.25 -7.57
N ARG A 33 1.59 12.15 -6.87
CA ARG A 33 1.41 12.05 -5.40
C ARG A 33 0.53 10.87 -5.02
N LEU A 34 -0.59 10.68 -5.72
CA LEU A 34 -1.48 9.54 -5.51
C LEU A 34 -0.76 8.21 -5.76
N GLN A 35 0.05 8.11 -6.82
CA GLN A 35 0.90 6.95 -7.08
C GLN A 35 1.89 6.67 -5.95
N THR A 36 2.49 7.71 -5.38
CA THR A 36 3.38 7.57 -4.22
C THR A 36 2.63 7.02 -3.00
N ILE A 37 1.44 7.56 -2.72
CA ILE A 37 0.58 7.10 -1.62
C ILE A 37 0.18 5.63 -1.81
N ILE A 38 -0.23 5.26 -3.03
CA ILE A 38 -0.58 3.87 -3.39
C ILE A 38 0.61 2.94 -3.16
N SER A 39 1.81 3.34 -3.60
CA SER A 39 3.03 2.53 -3.44
C SER A 39 3.37 2.28 -1.96
N ILE A 40 3.30 3.32 -1.13
CA ILE A 40 3.53 3.21 0.32
C ILE A 40 2.48 2.30 0.96
N ALA A 41 1.20 2.49 0.63
CA ALA A 41 0.11 1.70 1.19
C ALA A 41 0.19 0.23 0.78
N LYS A 42 0.53 -0.07 -0.49
CA LYS A 42 0.76 -1.44 -0.98
C LYS A 42 1.89 -2.11 -0.20
N HIS A 43 3.04 -1.45 -0.11
CA HIS A 43 4.18 -1.97 0.64
C HIS A 43 3.85 -2.26 2.11
N GLN A 44 3.09 -1.38 2.78
CA GLN A 44 2.68 -1.59 4.17
C GLN A 44 1.63 -2.69 4.33
N SER A 45 0.71 -2.83 3.38
CA SER A 45 -0.25 -3.94 3.36
C SER A 45 0.47 -5.27 3.17
N ASP A 46 1.45 -5.33 2.25
CA ASP A 46 2.26 -6.52 1.98
C ASP A 46 3.07 -6.96 3.20
N ILE A 47 3.79 -6.04 3.85
CA ILE A 47 4.56 -6.36 5.08
C ILE A 47 3.66 -6.92 6.18
N ARG A 48 2.44 -6.41 6.30
CA ARG A 48 1.50 -6.77 7.38
C ARG A 48 0.65 -8.00 7.04
N GLY A 49 0.45 -8.27 5.76
CA GLY A 49 -0.22 -9.46 5.24
C GLY A 49 0.72 -10.65 5.06
N ALA A 50 2.04 -10.41 4.98
CA ALA A 50 3.03 -11.47 4.94
C ALA A 50 2.99 -12.33 6.22
N GLU A 51 2.97 -13.65 6.04
CA GLU A 51 3.12 -14.58 7.16
C GLU A 51 4.42 -14.28 7.90
N LYS A 52 4.33 -14.05 9.22
CA LYS A 52 5.50 -13.81 10.07
C LYS A 52 6.50 -14.95 9.88
N GLY A 53 7.70 -14.63 9.38
CA GLY A 53 8.78 -15.59 9.16
C GLY A 53 8.97 -16.06 7.71
N LYS A 54 8.05 -15.76 6.79
CA LYS A 54 8.27 -15.97 5.34
C LYS A 54 8.83 -14.70 4.70
N CYS A 55 10.03 -14.29 5.11
CA CYS A 55 10.78 -13.33 4.32
C CYS A 55 11.34 -14.08 3.09
N CYS A 56 10.66 -13.96 1.94
CA CYS A 56 11.17 -14.46 0.65
C CYS A 56 12.31 -13.59 0.09
N ALA A 57 13.03 -12.84 0.94
CA ALA A 57 14.30 -12.26 0.56
C ALA A 57 15.33 -13.39 0.52
N GLY A 58 15.44 -14.04 -0.64
CA GLY A 58 16.65 -14.75 -1.01
C GLY A 58 17.81 -13.75 -0.96
N HIS A 59 18.46 -13.66 0.20
CA HIS A 59 19.82 -13.17 0.31
C HIS A 59 20.68 -14.13 -0.52
N LYS A 60 20.82 -13.83 -1.82
CA LYS A 60 21.95 -14.34 -2.58
C LYS A 60 23.20 -13.72 -1.94
N LYS A 61 24.01 -14.59 -1.34
CA LYS A 61 25.38 -14.33 -0.92
C LYS A 61 26.20 -13.74 -2.05
#